data_AF-A0A432W743-F1
#
_entry.id   AF-A0A432W743-F1
#
_cell.length_a   1.000
_cell.length_b   1.000
_cell.length_c   1.000
_cell.angle_alpha   90.00
_cell.angle_beta   90.00
_cell.angle_gamma   90.00
#
_symmetry.space_group_name_H-M   'P 1'
#
loop_
_entity.id
_entity.type
_entity.pdbx_description
1 polymer ?
#
loop_
_entity_poly.entity_id
_entity_poly.type
_entity_poly.pdbx_seq_one_letter_code
_entity_poly.pdbx_strand_id
1 'polypeptide(L)'
;MQGRTLNIKIQPSQALVSVQLIQALCLLTLLLTGLVFQLWWMMPLLMAQAALLFISSNQQQADDSLCINESGQGFWSADQDALQIGQQSLLCPFLIALRVQQPAQGKSHWQLIYRDQLDPSGWRRLRRVILNRRHQER
;
A
#
# COMPACT_ATOMS: atom_id res chain seq x y z
N MET A 1 -80.46 31.95 -35.35
CA MET A 1 -80.03 31.44 -34.03
C MET A 1 -78.61 30.93 -34.19
N GLN A 2 -77.63 31.62 -33.58
CA GLN A 2 -76.20 31.35 -33.73
C GLN A 2 -75.80 30.11 -32.91
N GLY A 3 -75.32 29.06 -33.57
CA GLY A 3 -74.72 27.91 -32.92
C GLY A 3 -73.35 28.28 -32.33
N ARG A 4 -73.22 28.21 -31.00
CA ARG A 4 -71.94 28.39 -30.31
C ARG A 4 -71.13 27.11 -30.43
N THR A 5 -70.00 27.16 -31.14
CA THR A 5 -68.99 26.09 -31.15
C THR A 5 -68.07 26.22 -29.95
N LEU A 6 -68.09 25.22 -29.06
CA LEU A 6 -67.17 25.10 -27.93
C LEU A 6 -65.84 24.52 -28.41
N ASN A 7 -64.76 25.30 -28.23
CA ASN A 7 -63.41 24.92 -28.62
C ASN A 7 -62.70 24.34 -27.40
N ILE A 8 -62.59 23.00 -27.33
CA ILE A 8 -61.92 22.29 -26.23
C ILE A 8 -60.45 22.11 -26.61
N LYS A 9 -59.57 22.79 -25.88
CA LYS A 9 -58.12 22.68 -26.04
C LYS A 9 -57.63 21.49 -25.21
N ILE A 10 -57.32 20.38 -25.86
CA ILE A 10 -56.77 19.18 -25.22
C ILE A 10 -55.29 19.44 -24.94
N GLN A 11 -54.91 19.53 -23.65
CA GLN A 11 -53.51 19.61 -23.24
C GLN A 11 -52.82 18.26 -23.43
N PRO A 12 -51.62 18.21 -24.06
CA PRO A 12 -50.88 16.96 -24.19
C PRO A 12 -50.42 16.48 -22.80
N SER A 13 -50.72 15.20 -22.56
CA SER A 13 -50.70 14.47 -21.31
C SER A 13 -49.37 14.49 -20.55
N GLN A 14 -49.41 14.86 -19.26
CA GLN A 14 -48.33 14.68 -18.28
C GLN A 14 -47.78 13.24 -18.19
N ALA A 15 -48.53 12.24 -18.68
CA ALA A 15 -48.12 10.84 -18.76
C ALA A 15 -46.95 10.57 -19.73
N LEU A 16 -46.73 11.42 -20.73
CA LEU A 16 -45.68 11.18 -21.74
C LEU A 16 -44.30 11.58 -21.20
N VAL A 17 -44.24 12.61 -20.35
CA VAL A 17 -43.02 13.06 -19.67
C VAL A 17 -42.59 12.07 -18.60
N SER A 18 -43.52 11.49 -17.83
CA SER A 18 -43.21 10.51 -16.80
C SER A 18 -42.66 9.20 -17.38
N VAL A 19 -43.18 8.74 -18.51
CA VAL A 19 -42.68 7.52 -19.19
C VAL A 19 -41.24 7.70 -19.70
N GLN A 20 -40.91 8.86 -20.28
CA GLN A 20 -39.54 9.11 -20.73
C GLN A 20 -38.55 9.22 -19.55
N LEU A 21 -38.98 9.77 -18.42
CA LEU A 21 -38.16 9.88 -17.21
C LEU A 21 -37.89 8.51 -16.58
N ILE A 22 -38.89 7.63 -16.55
CA ILE A 22 -38.75 6.24 -16.08
C ILE A 22 -37.81 5.46 -17.01
N GLN A 23 -37.94 5.59 -18.32
CA GLN A 23 -37.03 4.94 -19.28
C GLN A 23 -35.58 5.41 -19.13
N ALA A 24 -35.37 6.72 -18.92
CA ALA A 24 -34.03 7.26 -18.67
C ALA A 24 -33.41 6.72 -17.37
N LEU A 25 -34.20 6.61 -16.29
CA LEU A 25 -33.76 6.04 -15.01
C LEU A 25 -33.42 4.54 -15.12
N CYS A 26 -34.21 3.77 -15.87
CA CYS A 26 -33.92 2.35 -16.13
C CYS A 26 -32.63 2.18 -16.94
N LEU A 27 -32.39 3.00 -17.96
CA LEU A 27 -31.14 2.95 -18.73
C LEU A 27 -29.93 3.33 -17.89
N LEU A 28 -30.04 4.37 -17.05
CA LEU A 28 -28.98 4.81 -16.15
C LEU A 28 -28.60 3.71 -15.15
N THR A 29 -29.59 3.05 -14.55
CA THR A 29 -29.35 1.97 -13.58
C THR A 29 -28.73 0.73 -14.22
N LEU A 30 -29.14 0.37 -15.45
CA LEU A 30 -28.50 -0.69 -16.23
C LEU A 30 -27.04 -0.37 -16.56
N LEU A 31 -26.74 0.88 -16.88
CA LEU A 31 -25.38 1.31 -17.21
C LEU A 31 -24.47 1.30 -15.97
N LEU A 32 -24.98 1.78 -14.83
CA LEU A 32 -24.26 1.76 -13.55
C LEU A 32 -23.98 0.34 -13.06
N THR A 33 -24.97 -0.56 -13.14
CA THR A 33 -24.78 -1.96 -12.76
C THR A 33 -23.78 -2.69 -13.66
N GLY A 34 -23.79 -2.39 -14.97
CA GLY A 34 -22.78 -2.87 -15.90
C GLY A 34 -21.36 -2.42 -15.55
N LEU A 35 -21.17 -1.14 -15.21
CA LEU A 35 -19.86 -0.59 -14.80
C LEU A 35 -19.34 -1.22 -13.50
N VAL A 36 -20.21 -1.39 -12.51
CA VAL A 36 -19.83 -2.04 -11.24
C VAL A 36 -19.41 -3.49 -11.48
N PHE A 37 -20.13 -4.22 -12.32
CA PHE A 37 -19.80 -5.61 -12.65
C PHE A 37 -18.45 -5.73 -13.40
N GLN A 38 -18.18 -4.81 -14.34
CA GLN A 38 -16.88 -4.75 -15.03
C GLN A 38 -15.71 -4.44 -14.09
N LEU A 39 -15.88 -3.49 -13.17
CA LEU A 39 -14.87 -3.17 -12.16
C LEU A 39 -14.63 -4.34 -11.20
N TRP A 40 -15.68 -5.05 -10.80
CA TRP A 40 -15.56 -6.17 -9.88
C TRP A 40 -14.80 -7.36 -10.50
N TRP A 41 -15.01 -7.62 -11.79
CA TRP A 41 -14.25 -8.63 -12.54
C TRP A 41 -12.77 -8.25 -12.74
N MET A 42 -12.45 -6.96 -12.77
CA MET A 42 -11.07 -6.46 -12.93
C MET A 42 -10.25 -6.53 -11.63
N MET A 43 -10.90 -6.57 -10.46
CA MET A 43 -10.21 -6.58 -9.15
C MET A 43 -9.24 -7.75 -8.95
N PRO A 44 -9.57 -9.01 -9.29
CA PRO A 44 -8.64 -10.13 -9.18
C PRO A 44 -7.41 -9.97 -10.08
N LEU A 45 -7.59 -9.42 -11.29
CA LEU A 45 -6.50 -9.18 -12.23
C LEU A 45 -5.55 -8.09 -11.72
N LEU A 46 -6.12 -6.99 -11.20
CA LEU A 46 -5.35 -5.91 -10.57
C LEU A 46 -4.61 -6.39 -9.32
N MET A 47 -5.25 -7.21 -8.48
CA MET A 47 -4.61 -7.84 -7.32
C MET A 47 -3.47 -8.78 -7.74
N ALA A 48 -3.66 -9.57 -8.79
CA ALA A 48 -2.62 -10.46 -9.32
C ALA A 48 -1.43 -9.67 -9.88
N GLN A 49 -1.68 -8.58 -10.63
CA GLN A 49 -0.61 -7.70 -11.11
C GLN A 49 0.13 -7.00 -9.97
N ALA A 50 -0.60 -6.49 -8.96
CA ALA A 50 0.00 -5.90 -7.78
C ALA A 50 0.84 -6.92 -6.99
N ALA A 51 0.37 -8.16 -6.86
CA ALA A 51 1.11 -9.24 -6.23
C ALA A 51 2.38 -9.60 -7.02
N LEU A 52 2.31 -9.65 -8.34
CA LEU A 52 3.49 -9.91 -9.19
C LEU A 52 4.52 -8.78 -9.11
N LEU A 53 4.06 -7.52 -9.11
CA LEU A 53 4.95 -6.37 -8.88
C LEU A 53 5.59 -6.43 -7.49
N PHE A 54 4.82 -6.76 -6.46
CA PHE A 54 5.33 -6.95 -5.11
C PHE A 54 6.38 -8.07 -5.04
N ILE A 55 6.11 -9.24 -5.63
CA ILE A 55 7.06 -10.36 -5.68
C ILE A 55 8.32 -9.99 -6.46
N SER A 56 8.19 -9.29 -7.60
CA SER A 56 9.34 -8.83 -8.39
C SER A 56 10.20 -7.80 -7.65
N SER A 57 9.57 -6.90 -6.87
CA SER A 57 10.30 -5.96 -6.02
C SER A 57 11.02 -6.66 -4.86
N ASN A 58 10.49 -7.79 -4.40
CA ASN A 58 11.09 -8.59 -3.32
C ASN A 58 12.20 -9.53 -3.83
N GLN A 59 12.23 -9.85 -5.13
CA GLN A 59 13.30 -10.66 -5.74
C GLN A 59 14.56 -9.87 -6.09
N GLN A 60 14.53 -8.53 -6.04
CA GLN A 60 15.70 -7.68 -6.24
C GLN A 60 16.60 -7.54 -5.00
N GLN A 61 16.33 -8.31 -3.94
CA GLN A 61 17.24 -8.44 -2.80
C GLN A 61 18.42 -9.35 -3.19
N ALA A 62 19.26 -8.83 -4.08
CA ALA A 62 20.54 -9.39 -4.47
C ALA A 62 21.45 -9.41 -3.24
N ASP A 63 21.61 -10.58 -2.61
CA ASP A 63 22.68 -10.91 -1.66
C ASP A 63 23.11 -9.76 -0.71
N ASP A 64 22.12 -9.02 -0.21
CA ASP A 64 22.26 -7.86 0.67
C ASP A 64 22.53 -8.40 2.09
N SER A 65 23.66 -9.06 2.25
CA SER A 65 24.10 -9.56 3.54
C SER A 65 24.62 -8.38 4.36
N LEU A 66 23.79 -7.97 5.32
CA LEU A 66 24.13 -6.96 6.31
C LEU A 66 25.10 -7.57 7.33
N CYS A 67 26.39 -7.22 7.21
CA CYS A 67 27.43 -7.72 8.10
C CYS A 67 27.56 -6.77 9.30
N ILE A 68 27.00 -7.13 10.45
CA ILE A 68 27.09 -6.32 11.69
C ILE A 68 28.00 -7.01 12.72
N ASN A 69 28.94 -6.25 13.26
CA ASN A 69 29.81 -6.65 14.36
C ASN A 69 29.15 -6.44 15.73
N GLU A 70 29.80 -6.91 16.79
CA GLU A 70 29.25 -6.87 18.15
C GLU A 70 29.18 -5.45 18.75
N SER A 71 29.93 -4.49 18.19
CA SER A 71 29.86 -3.06 18.56
C SER A 71 28.80 -2.27 17.80
N GLY A 72 28.02 -2.93 16.93
CA GLY A 72 26.96 -2.31 16.13
C GLY A 72 27.46 -1.51 14.94
N GLN A 73 28.70 -1.74 14.52
CA GLN A 73 29.21 -1.29 13.23
C GLN A 73 29.01 -2.41 12.21
N GLY A 74 28.70 -2.05 10.98
CA GLY A 74 28.55 -3.04 9.92
C GLY A 74 28.86 -2.46 8.56
N PHE A 75 28.60 -3.24 7.54
CA PHE A 75 28.61 -2.79 6.15
C PHE A 75 27.60 -3.62 5.36
N TRP A 76 27.06 -3.03 4.30
CA TRP A 76 26.30 -3.78 3.32
C TRP A 76 27.29 -4.50 2.42
N SER A 77 27.10 -5.80 2.21
CA SER A 77 27.95 -6.56 1.29
C SER A 77 27.94 -5.99 -0.13
N ALA A 78 26.84 -5.33 -0.54
CA ALA A 78 26.71 -4.69 -1.84
C ALA A 78 27.46 -3.35 -1.96
N ASP A 79 27.50 -2.55 -0.88
CA ASP A 79 27.93 -1.14 -0.96
C ASP A 79 29.29 -0.89 -0.31
N GLN A 80 29.84 -1.83 0.47
CA GLN A 80 31.05 -1.70 1.30
C GLN A 80 31.08 -0.48 2.25
N ASP A 81 30.06 0.37 2.21
CA ASP A 81 29.92 1.54 3.05
C ASP A 81 29.79 1.10 4.50
N ALA A 82 30.65 1.68 5.34
CA ALA A 82 30.55 1.52 6.78
C ALA A 82 29.16 1.98 7.24
N LEU A 83 28.57 1.25 8.17
CA LEU A 83 27.28 1.52 8.78
C LEU A 83 27.50 1.53 10.28
N GLN A 84 26.86 2.47 10.95
CA GLN A 84 26.82 2.50 12.40
C GLN A 84 25.36 2.52 12.85
N ILE A 85 25.03 1.60 13.75
CA ILE A 85 23.74 1.61 14.43
C ILE A 85 23.79 2.75 15.45
N GLY A 86 23.06 3.83 15.16
CA GLY A 86 23.06 5.04 15.97
C GLY A 86 22.01 5.04 17.07
N GLN A 87 20.77 4.67 16.73
CA GLN A 87 19.65 4.60 17.67
C GLN A 87 18.80 3.38 17.38
N GLN A 88 18.23 2.80 18.42
CA GLN A 88 17.51 1.54 18.33
C GLN A 88 16.26 1.57 19.20
N SER A 89 15.14 1.14 18.63
CA SER A 89 13.89 0.97 19.36
C SER A 89 13.37 -0.45 19.15
N LEU A 90 13.40 -1.24 20.22
CA LEU A 90 12.67 -2.50 20.31
C LEU A 90 11.20 -2.16 20.57
N LEU A 91 10.46 -1.90 19.49
CA LEU A 91 9.03 -1.61 19.58
C LEU A 91 8.25 -2.88 19.95
N CYS A 92 8.62 -4.02 19.33
CA CYS A 92 7.95 -5.32 19.52
C CYS A 92 8.96 -6.49 19.50
N PRO A 93 8.61 -7.67 20.03
CA PRO A 93 9.47 -8.87 19.98
C PRO A 93 9.71 -9.43 18.57
N PHE A 94 9.04 -8.87 17.55
CA PHE A 94 9.12 -9.26 16.14
C PHE A 94 9.54 -8.10 15.22
N LEU A 95 9.72 -6.89 15.75
CA LEU A 95 10.01 -5.69 14.97
C LEU A 95 11.05 -4.83 15.68
N ILE A 96 12.09 -4.47 14.95
CA ILE A 96 13.17 -3.63 15.44
C ILE A 96 13.33 -2.44 14.51
N ALA A 97 13.26 -1.24 15.06
CA ALA A 97 13.63 -0.02 14.36
C ALA A 97 15.10 0.30 14.64
N LEU A 98 15.92 0.33 13.59
CA LEU A 98 17.32 0.71 13.65
C LEU A 98 17.55 1.98 12.87
N ARG A 99 18.21 2.95 13.48
CA ARG A 99 18.75 4.09 12.78
C ARG A 99 20.14 3.73 12.30
N VAL A 100 20.28 3.58 11.00
CA VAL A 100 21.53 3.27 10.34
C VAL A 100 22.16 4.58 9.88
N GLN A 101 23.38 4.86 10.35
CA GLN A 101 24.17 6.01 9.95
C GLN A 101 25.30 5.55 9.02
N GLN A 102 25.36 6.12 7.82
CA GLN A 102 26.49 5.98 6.91
C GLN A 102 27.47 7.12 7.20
N PRO A 103 28.65 6.85 7.79
CA PRO A 103 29.63 7.87 8.11
C PRO A 103 30.27 8.45 6.84
N ALA A 104 30.36 7.66 5.75
CA ALA A 104 30.92 8.11 4.47
C ALA A 104 30.03 9.16 3.78
N GLN A 105 28.71 8.99 3.84
CA GLN A 105 27.75 9.86 3.13
C GLN A 105 27.06 10.88 4.06
N GLY A 106 27.29 10.82 5.37
CA GLY A 106 26.59 11.65 6.37
C GLY A 106 25.09 11.40 6.44
N LYS A 107 24.57 10.38 5.74
CA LYS A 107 23.16 10.04 5.70
C LYS A 107 22.80 9.15 6.89
N SER A 108 21.65 9.41 7.48
CA SER A 108 21.04 8.49 8.45
C SER A 108 19.62 8.18 8.03
N HIS A 109 19.29 6.90 7.94
CA HIS A 109 17.93 6.45 7.64
C HIS A 109 17.44 5.48 8.70
N TRP A 110 16.13 5.45 8.91
CA TRP A 110 15.48 4.47 9.76
C TRP A 110 15.17 3.24 8.91
N GLN A 111 15.63 2.09 9.37
CA GLN A 111 15.34 0.80 8.78
C GLN A 111 14.52 -0.02 9.77
N LEU A 112 13.37 -0.50 9.30
CA LEU A 112 12.53 -1.42 10.03
C LEU A 112 12.90 -2.84 9.63
N ILE A 113 13.34 -3.62 10.60
CA ILE A 113 13.71 -5.01 10.41
C ILE A 113 12.69 -5.88 11.11
N TYR A 114 12.03 -6.73 10.32
CA TYR A 114 11.08 -7.70 10.82
C TYR A 114 11.78 -9.04 11.10
N ARG A 115 11.27 -9.79 12.07
CA ARG A 115 11.86 -11.08 12.47
C ARG A 115 11.85 -12.13 11.37
N ASP A 116 10.83 -12.13 10.52
CA ASP A 116 10.65 -13.04 9.39
C ASP A 116 11.62 -12.77 8.23
N GLN A 117 12.22 -11.58 8.18
CA GLN A 117 13.24 -11.20 7.19
C GLN A 117 14.65 -11.69 7.55
N LEU A 118 14.84 -12.24 8.75
CA LEU A 118 16.13 -12.69 9.24
C LEU A 118 16.07 -14.17 9.63
N ASP A 119 17.12 -14.90 9.28
CA ASP A 119 17.31 -16.23 9.81
C ASP A 119 17.32 -16.22 11.35
N PRO A 120 16.91 -17.30 12.01
CA PRO A 120 16.89 -17.40 13.47
C PRO A 120 18.24 -17.05 14.13
N SER A 121 19.36 -17.33 13.45
CA SER A 121 20.71 -16.97 13.88
C SER A 121 20.97 -15.46 13.76
N GLY A 122 20.59 -14.84 12.64
CA GLY A 122 20.68 -13.40 12.39
C GLY A 122 19.87 -12.60 13.40
N TRP A 123 18.63 -13.03 13.67
CA TRP A 123 17.77 -12.40 14.68
C TRP A 123 18.38 -12.40 16.09
N ARG A 124 18.94 -13.55 16.52
CA ARG A 124 19.61 -13.66 17.83
C ARG A 124 20.84 -12.75 17.92
N ARG A 125 21.60 -12.62 16.83
CA ARG A 125 22.80 -11.78 16.78
C ARG A 125 22.42 -10.31 16.86
N LEU A 126 21.46 -9.87 16.05
CA LEU A 126 20.97 -8.50 16.05
C LEU A 126 20.39 -8.09 17.41
N ARG A 127 19.59 -8.97 18.03
CA ARG A 127 19.06 -8.76 19.38
C ARG A 127 20.16 -8.62 20.43
N ARG A 128 21.25 -9.41 20.35
CA ARG A 128 22.40 -9.28 21.25
C ARG A 128 23.14 -7.96 21.07
N VAL A 129 23.41 -7.55 19.83
CA VAL A 129 24.04 -6.26 19.51
C VAL A 129 23.23 -5.12 20.12
N ILE A 130 21.89 -5.19 19.97
CA ILE A 130 20.99 -4.18 20.52
C ILE A 130 21.04 -4.14 22.04
N LEU A 131 20.97 -5.30 22.71
CA LEU A 131 21.05 -5.37 24.16
C LEU A 131 22.40 -4.86 24.69
N ASN A 132 23.51 -5.22 24.03
CA ASN A 132 24.85 -4.79 24.41
C ASN A 132 25.01 -3.27 24.28
N ARG A 133 24.55 -2.67 23.17
CA ARG A 133 24.55 -1.21 22.97
C ARG A 133 23.73 -0.49 24.05
N ARG A 134 22.55 -1.00 24.39
CA ARG A 134 21.71 -0.42 25.44
C ARG A 134 22.36 -0.45 26.82
N HIS A 135 23.19 -1.46 27.08
CA HIS A 135 23.99 -1.55 28.30
C HIS A 135 25.15 -0.55 28.33
N GLN A 136 25.74 -0.22 27.18
CA GLN A 136 26.84 0.77 27.09
C GLN A 136 26.35 2.23 27.21
N GLU A 137 25.09 2.50 26.87
CA GLU A 137 24.47 3.82 26.97
C GLU A 137 23.93 4.15 28.38
N ARG A 138 24.01 3.22 29.34
CA ARG A 138 23.62 3.40 30.75
C ARG A 138 24.85 3.56 31.64
#